data_AF-A0A524M5I1-F1
#
_entry.id   AF-A0A524M5I1-F1
#
_cell.length_a   1.000
_cell.length_b   1.000
_cell.length_c   1.000
_cell.angle_alpha   90.00
_cell.angle_beta   90.00
_cell.angle_gamma   90.00
#
_symmetry.space_group_name_H-M   'P 1'
#
loop_
_entity.id
_entity.type
_entity.pdbx_description
1 polymer ?
#
loop_
_entity_poly.entity_id
_entity_poly.type
_entity_poly.pdbx_seq_one_letter_code
_entity_poly.pdbx_strand_id
1 'polypeptide(L)'
;MTEASLKEIFDRISKIKSAGVIERYGFTEFLAFAKEVRNSVSDEIWLEVGWDILEGMGLEELYGCDYDILTDLENIPEESDLVDIQSFLRHTLVETLLEQFDSGGTTVLLDIGKMLETPASVLIPRIVELRKIEIENLVVPIIGKKLAVFDVYMNEVGITTDPKDAVHLDDLWKTAYGFQILRSLDFGLRTDLDGLRKIEIVMDRIGLTLRTKFVTEPIVNPKSKMTDAMNSILTMRSLGIPKKSRKKKFS
;
A
#
# COMPACT_ATOMS: atom_id res chain seq x y z
N MET A 1 -1.41 -20.18 18.71
CA MET A 1 -0.03 -19.68 18.88
C MET A 1 0.12 -19.13 20.28
N THR A 2 1.16 -19.53 21.01
CA THR A 2 1.50 -18.95 22.31
C THR A 2 2.17 -17.58 22.10
N GLU A 3 2.06 -16.66 23.06
CA GLU A 3 2.77 -15.36 22.98
C GLU A 3 4.29 -15.52 22.88
N ALA A 4 4.85 -16.60 23.43
CA ALA A 4 6.27 -16.95 23.31
C ALA A 4 6.68 -17.22 21.85
N SER A 5 5.86 -17.96 21.10
CA SER A 5 6.11 -18.27 19.68
C SER A 5 6.05 -17.01 18.80
N LEU A 6 5.15 -16.06 19.10
CA LEU A 6 5.09 -14.78 18.38
C LEU A 6 6.35 -13.95 18.59
N LYS A 7 6.86 -13.87 19.82
CA LYS A 7 8.07 -13.10 20.12
C LYS A 7 9.29 -13.68 19.40
N GLU A 8 9.43 -14.99 19.38
CA GLU A 8 10.50 -15.67 18.63
C GLU A 8 10.40 -15.38 17.13
N ILE A 9 9.20 -15.44 16.54
CA ILE A 9 8.97 -15.08 15.13
C ILE A 9 9.36 -13.61 14.87
N PHE A 10 9.03 -12.69 15.78
CA PHE A 10 9.39 -11.28 15.61
C PHE A 10 10.88 -10.99 15.77
N ASP A 11 11.53 -11.58 16.77
CA ASP A 11 12.98 -11.51 16.93
C ASP A 11 13.66 -12.07 15.69
N ARG A 12 13.05 -13.10 15.09
CA ARG A 12 13.52 -13.67 13.85
C ARG A 12 13.36 -12.71 12.66
N ILE A 13 12.17 -12.18 12.42
CA ILE A 13 11.91 -11.16 11.39
C ILE A 13 12.87 -9.97 11.54
N SER A 14 13.15 -9.55 12.78
CA SER A 14 14.08 -8.45 13.02
C SER A 14 15.52 -8.74 12.58
N LYS A 15 15.94 -10.02 12.56
CA LYS A 15 17.25 -10.40 12.04
C LYS A 15 17.27 -10.29 10.51
N ILE A 16 16.22 -10.74 9.81
CA ILE A 16 16.11 -10.64 8.34
C ILE A 16 16.30 -9.21 7.83
N LYS A 17 15.77 -8.23 8.56
CA LYS A 17 15.77 -6.81 8.14
C LYS A 17 17.14 -6.20 7.85
N SER A 18 18.22 -6.78 8.37
CA SER A 18 19.56 -6.24 8.12
C SER A 18 20.21 -6.96 6.94
N ALA A 19 20.60 -6.22 5.89
CA ALA A 19 21.59 -6.68 4.89
C ALA A 19 22.80 -7.37 5.55
N GLY A 20 23.17 -6.91 6.75
CA GLY A 20 24.22 -7.52 7.56
C GLY A 20 24.00 -8.99 7.94
N VAL A 21 22.81 -9.59 7.76
CA VAL A 21 22.65 -11.04 7.91
C VAL A 21 23.30 -11.76 6.75
N ILE A 22 23.03 -11.35 5.50
CA ILE A 22 23.63 -11.97 4.32
C ILE A 22 25.15 -11.81 4.36
N GLU A 23 25.65 -10.63 4.74
CA GLU A 23 27.10 -10.39 4.86
C GLU A 23 27.78 -11.22 5.97
N ARG A 24 27.07 -11.53 7.07
CA ARG A 24 27.64 -12.25 8.22
C ARG A 24 27.50 -13.76 8.15
N TYR A 25 26.40 -14.23 7.58
CA TYR A 25 25.92 -15.61 7.66
C TYR A 25 25.79 -16.25 6.27
N GLY A 26 25.91 -15.46 5.21
CA GLY A 26 25.74 -15.93 3.84
C GLY A 26 24.27 -16.08 3.42
N PHE A 27 24.06 -16.28 2.12
CA PHE A 27 22.73 -16.33 1.54
C PHE A 27 21.96 -17.61 1.90
N THR A 28 22.62 -18.77 1.99
CA THR A 28 21.98 -20.05 2.35
C THR A 28 21.31 -19.97 3.72
N GLU A 29 21.98 -19.39 4.71
CA GLU A 29 21.45 -19.25 6.08
C GLU A 29 20.29 -18.25 6.11
N PHE A 30 20.40 -17.15 5.36
CA PHE A 30 19.32 -16.20 5.16
C PHE A 30 18.08 -16.85 4.51
N LEU A 31 18.27 -17.64 3.45
CA LEU A 31 17.19 -18.29 2.72
C LEU A 31 16.48 -19.34 3.58
N ALA A 32 17.24 -20.19 4.29
CA ALA A 32 16.68 -21.18 5.22
C ALA A 32 15.77 -20.51 6.26
N PHE A 33 16.22 -19.36 6.76
CA PHE A 33 15.48 -18.57 7.72
C PHE A 33 14.23 -17.91 7.13
N ALA A 34 14.33 -17.36 5.92
CA ALA A 34 13.19 -16.80 5.19
C ALA A 34 12.10 -17.86 4.97
N LYS A 35 12.48 -19.10 4.57
CA LYS A 35 11.56 -20.24 4.43
C LYS A 35 10.87 -20.58 5.75
N GLU A 36 11.62 -20.63 6.85
CA GLU A 36 11.05 -20.92 8.17
C GLU A 36 10.02 -19.87 8.58
N VAL A 37 10.32 -18.57 8.37
CA VAL A 37 9.39 -17.48 8.65
C VAL A 37 8.16 -17.57 7.75
N ARG A 38 8.32 -17.76 6.44
CA ARG A 38 7.20 -17.92 5.49
C ARG A 38 6.20 -18.98 5.92
N ASN A 39 6.71 -20.14 6.35
CA ASN A 39 5.90 -21.27 6.80
C ASN A 39 5.19 -21.05 8.14
N SER A 40 5.60 -20.01 8.90
CA SER A 40 5.12 -19.74 10.25
C SER A 40 4.16 -18.55 10.35
N VAL A 41 3.95 -17.81 9.26
CA VAL A 41 3.17 -16.56 9.26
C VAL A 41 2.09 -16.56 8.18
N SER A 42 1.08 -15.70 8.35
CA SER A 42 0.05 -15.49 7.32
C SER A 42 0.60 -14.70 6.13
N ASP A 43 -0.12 -14.72 5.01
CA ASP A 43 0.30 -14.05 3.79
C ASP A 43 0.41 -12.52 3.97
N GLU A 44 -0.43 -11.91 4.80
CA GLU A 44 -0.32 -10.48 5.13
C GLU A 44 1.01 -10.17 5.83
N ILE A 45 1.37 -10.99 6.82
CA ILE A 45 2.60 -10.81 7.59
C ILE A 45 3.79 -11.09 6.68
N TRP A 46 3.72 -12.14 5.85
CA TRP A 46 4.78 -12.46 4.91
C TRP A 46 5.01 -11.35 3.90
N LEU A 47 3.95 -10.76 3.33
CA LEU A 47 4.06 -9.65 2.39
C LEU A 47 4.76 -8.43 3.05
N GLU A 48 4.43 -8.12 4.31
CA GLU A 48 5.17 -7.09 5.06
C GLU A 48 6.65 -7.47 5.32
N VAL A 49 6.93 -8.74 5.63
CA VAL A 49 8.30 -9.24 5.80
C VAL A 49 9.08 -9.17 4.48
N GLY A 50 8.43 -9.47 3.36
CA GLY A 50 9.02 -9.35 2.03
C GLY A 50 9.42 -7.91 1.71
N TRP A 51 8.57 -6.94 2.03
CA TRP A 51 8.93 -5.53 1.88
C TRP A 51 10.04 -5.09 2.84
N ASP A 52 10.06 -5.62 4.06
CA ASP A 52 11.14 -5.40 5.01
C ASP A 52 12.48 -5.99 4.52
N ILE A 53 12.45 -7.13 3.81
CA ILE A 53 13.61 -7.73 3.12
C ILE A 53 14.10 -6.78 2.02
N LEU A 54 13.19 -6.31 1.16
CA LEU A 54 13.54 -5.39 0.07
C LEU A 54 14.16 -4.10 0.61
N GLU A 55 13.60 -3.50 1.66
CA GLU A 55 14.19 -2.35 2.33
C GLU A 55 15.59 -2.67 2.89
N GLY A 56 15.74 -3.83 3.54
CA GLY A 56 17.04 -4.30 4.04
C GLY A 56 18.09 -4.45 2.94
N MET A 57 17.66 -4.78 1.71
CA MET A 57 18.51 -4.90 0.53
C MET A 57 18.66 -3.60 -0.28
N GLY A 58 18.08 -2.47 0.14
CA GLY A 58 18.13 -1.22 -0.62
C GLY A 58 17.32 -1.26 -1.92
N LEU A 59 16.23 -2.03 -1.93
CA LEU A 59 15.26 -2.19 -3.02
C LEU A 59 13.87 -1.67 -2.63
N GLU A 60 13.83 -0.71 -1.70
CA GLU A 60 12.59 -0.16 -1.17
C GLU A 60 11.73 0.60 -2.19
N GLU A 61 12.26 0.95 -3.36
CA GLU A 61 11.49 1.57 -4.43
C GLU A 61 10.44 0.61 -5.00
N LEU A 62 10.70 -0.70 -4.88
CA LEU A 62 9.82 -1.79 -5.30
C LEU A 62 8.84 -2.22 -4.18
N TYR A 63 8.76 -1.45 -3.09
CA TYR A 63 7.75 -1.63 -2.05
C TYR A 63 6.36 -1.51 -2.67
N GLY A 64 5.52 -2.54 -2.50
CA GLY A 64 4.17 -2.56 -3.07
C GLY A 64 4.01 -3.52 -4.24
N CYS A 65 5.08 -4.21 -4.63
CA CYS A 65 4.94 -5.44 -5.40
C CYS A 65 4.08 -6.43 -4.60
N ASP A 66 3.01 -6.93 -5.23
CA ASP A 66 2.02 -7.81 -4.62
C ASP A 66 2.38 -9.27 -4.94
N TYR A 67 3.50 -9.70 -4.36
CA TYR A 67 4.22 -10.91 -4.77
C TYR A 67 4.88 -11.64 -3.60
N ASP A 68 4.96 -12.97 -3.68
CA ASP A 68 5.70 -13.80 -2.74
C ASP A 68 7.19 -13.83 -3.12
N ILE A 69 7.97 -12.93 -2.51
CA ILE A 69 9.41 -12.80 -2.80
C ILE A 69 10.22 -14.07 -2.52
N LEU A 70 9.70 -15.03 -1.73
CA LEU A 70 10.42 -16.28 -1.49
C LEU A 70 10.65 -17.05 -2.79
N THR A 71 9.69 -17.00 -3.71
CA THR A 71 9.80 -17.68 -5.01
C THR A 71 11.02 -17.20 -5.80
N ASP A 72 11.34 -15.91 -5.75
CA ASP A 72 12.54 -15.38 -6.41
C ASP A 72 13.81 -15.73 -5.64
N LEU A 73 13.77 -15.60 -4.31
CA LEU A 73 14.92 -15.92 -3.44
C LEU A 73 15.38 -17.38 -3.60
N GLU A 74 14.46 -18.31 -3.83
CA GLU A 74 14.80 -19.73 -4.05
C GLU A 74 15.50 -20.01 -5.38
N ASN A 75 15.40 -19.10 -6.35
CA ASN A 75 16.04 -19.24 -7.66
C ASN A 75 17.45 -18.65 -7.73
N ILE A 76 17.90 -17.98 -6.65
CA ILE A 76 19.23 -17.36 -6.58
C ILE A 76 20.27 -18.43 -6.16
N PRO A 77 21.43 -18.53 -6.85
CA PRO A 77 22.51 -19.45 -6.44
C PRO A 77 22.98 -19.20 -5.00
N GLU A 78 23.29 -20.27 -4.26
CA GLU A 78 23.66 -20.20 -2.84
C GLU A 78 24.93 -19.39 -2.57
N GLU A 79 25.84 -19.39 -3.55
CA GLU A 79 27.12 -18.68 -3.54
C GLU A 79 27.05 -17.20 -3.94
N SER A 80 25.86 -16.69 -4.25
CA SER A 80 25.67 -15.30 -4.70
C SER A 80 26.01 -14.30 -3.59
N ASP A 81 26.70 -13.22 -3.95
CA ASP A 81 26.92 -12.12 -3.03
C ASP A 81 25.71 -11.17 -2.96
N LEU A 82 25.76 -10.18 -2.06
CA LEU A 82 24.65 -9.24 -1.88
C LEU A 82 24.35 -8.43 -3.16
N VAL A 83 25.37 -8.11 -3.95
CA VAL A 83 25.21 -7.31 -5.17
C VAL A 83 24.52 -8.14 -6.26
N ASP A 84 24.92 -9.41 -6.39
CA ASP A 84 24.28 -10.37 -7.30
C ASP A 84 22.82 -10.59 -6.93
N ILE A 85 22.52 -10.79 -5.63
CA ILE A 85 21.15 -10.92 -5.10
C ILE A 85 20.32 -9.69 -5.42
N GLN A 86 20.84 -8.49 -5.14
CA GLN A 86 20.15 -7.22 -5.41
C GLN A 86 19.87 -7.05 -6.91
N SER A 87 20.86 -7.35 -7.75
CA SER A 87 20.73 -7.23 -9.20
C SER A 87 19.69 -8.20 -9.75
N PHE A 88 19.71 -9.46 -9.28
CA PHE A 88 18.72 -10.47 -9.66
C PHE A 88 17.32 -10.05 -9.25
N LEU A 89 17.10 -9.75 -7.96
CA LEU A 89 15.77 -9.37 -7.46
C LEU A 89 15.24 -8.12 -8.14
N ARG A 90 16.08 -7.11 -8.38
CA ARG A 90 15.66 -5.89 -9.07
C ARG A 90 15.17 -6.21 -10.48
N HIS A 91 15.89 -7.05 -11.23
CA HIS A 91 15.47 -7.44 -12.58
C HIS A 91 14.14 -8.20 -12.55
N THR A 92 14.06 -9.25 -11.75
CA THR A 92 12.87 -10.12 -11.68
C THR A 92 11.65 -9.35 -11.20
N LEU A 93 11.77 -8.51 -10.18
CA LEU A 93 10.64 -7.73 -9.66
C LEU A 93 10.17 -6.65 -10.63
N VAL A 94 11.06 -6.07 -11.45
CA VAL A 94 10.66 -5.14 -12.52
C VAL A 94 9.83 -5.87 -13.56
N GLU A 95 10.22 -7.08 -13.95
CA GLU A 95 9.44 -7.92 -14.87
C GLU A 95 8.09 -8.32 -14.26
N THR A 96 8.08 -8.80 -13.02
CA THR A 96 6.85 -9.15 -12.28
C THR A 96 5.90 -7.96 -12.16
N LEU A 97 6.41 -6.74 -11.93
CA LEU A 97 5.59 -5.53 -11.89
C LEU A 97 4.98 -5.20 -13.23
N LEU A 98 5.70 -5.39 -14.35
CA LEU A 98 5.13 -5.21 -15.69
C LEU A 98 3.97 -6.19 -15.94
N GLU A 99 4.15 -7.46 -15.59
CA GLU A 99 3.09 -8.48 -15.71
C GLU A 99 1.89 -8.15 -14.79
N GLN A 100 2.16 -7.68 -13.58
CA GLN A 100 1.15 -7.19 -12.64
C GLN A 100 0.36 -6.03 -13.26
N PHE A 101 1.04 -5.05 -13.85
CA PHE A 101 0.41 -3.89 -14.50
C PHE A 101 -0.47 -4.28 -15.69
N ASP A 102 0.01 -5.17 -16.55
CA ASP A 102 -0.75 -5.66 -17.69
C ASP A 102 -1.97 -6.48 -17.26
N SER A 103 -1.89 -7.11 -16.10
CA SER A 103 -3.01 -7.81 -15.47
C SER A 103 -4.02 -6.89 -14.79
N GLY A 104 -3.78 -5.57 -14.73
CA GLY A 104 -4.61 -4.61 -13.99
C GLY A 104 -4.33 -4.59 -12.49
N GLY A 105 -3.10 -4.92 -12.11
CA GLY A 105 -2.63 -4.96 -10.74
C GLY A 105 -2.50 -3.57 -10.10
N THR A 106 -2.40 -3.56 -8.78
CA THR A 106 -2.30 -2.32 -8.00
C THR A 106 -0.98 -1.58 -8.23
N THR A 107 -1.01 -0.25 -8.17
CA THR A 107 0.19 0.60 -8.13
C THR A 107 0.42 1.25 -6.77
N VAL A 108 -0.39 0.86 -5.77
CA VAL A 108 -0.34 1.41 -4.41
C VAL A 108 0.98 1.04 -3.74
N LEU A 109 1.49 1.94 -2.89
CA LEU A 109 2.76 1.83 -2.16
C LEU A 109 4.05 1.97 -2.97
N LEU A 110 4.03 1.82 -4.30
CA LEU A 110 5.21 2.06 -5.14
C LEU A 110 5.73 3.49 -5.00
N ASP A 111 7.01 3.66 -4.70
CA ASP A 111 7.64 4.97 -4.51
C ASP A 111 8.38 5.41 -5.78
N ILE A 112 7.64 6.09 -6.67
CA ILE A 112 8.19 6.63 -7.92
C ILE A 112 9.33 7.62 -7.68
N GLY A 113 9.40 8.27 -6.51
CA GLY A 113 10.45 9.22 -6.19
C GLY A 113 11.78 8.51 -6.00
N LYS A 114 11.77 7.38 -5.28
CA LYS A 114 12.95 6.53 -5.11
C LYS A 114 13.33 5.80 -6.40
N MET A 115 12.36 5.39 -7.22
CA MET A 115 12.62 4.73 -8.51
C MET A 115 13.41 5.58 -9.50
N LEU A 116 13.36 6.92 -9.41
CA LEU A 116 14.04 7.82 -10.35
C LEU A 116 15.55 7.58 -10.43
N GLU A 117 16.16 7.14 -9.34
CA GLU A 117 17.61 6.95 -9.22
C GLU A 117 18.02 5.49 -9.48
N THR A 118 17.08 4.62 -9.85
CA THR A 118 17.34 3.19 -10.03
C THR A 118 16.94 2.71 -11.43
N PRO A 119 17.39 1.51 -11.84
CA PRO A 119 16.94 0.88 -13.08
C PRO A 119 15.42 0.72 -13.19
N ALA A 120 14.68 0.73 -12.07
CA ALA A 120 13.23 0.64 -12.06
C ALA A 120 12.53 1.91 -12.60
N SER A 121 13.26 3.00 -12.85
CA SER A 121 12.73 4.23 -13.47
C SER A 121 12.00 4.00 -14.79
N VAL A 122 12.31 2.91 -15.51
CA VAL A 122 11.59 2.49 -16.72
C VAL A 122 10.09 2.23 -16.49
N LEU A 123 9.68 1.91 -15.26
CA LEU A 123 8.28 1.67 -14.88
C LEU A 123 7.49 2.96 -14.67
N ILE A 124 8.15 4.08 -14.41
CA ILE A 124 7.51 5.33 -13.97
C ILE A 124 6.44 5.82 -14.95
N PRO A 125 6.68 5.91 -16.28
CA PRO A 125 5.66 6.38 -17.21
C PRO A 125 4.39 5.54 -17.14
N ARG A 126 4.53 4.22 -17.02
CA ARG A 126 3.41 3.29 -16.92
C ARG A 126 2.67 3.41 -15.59
N ILE A 127 3.40 3.51 -14.48
CA ILE A 127 2.81 3.72 -13.15
C ILE A 127 1.98 5.01 -13.12
N VAL A 128 2.52 6.12 -13.66
CA VAL A 128 1.81 7.41 -13.69
C VAL A 128 0.52 7.32 -14.51
N GLU A 129 0.57 6.67 -15.67
CA GLU A 129 -0.61 6.44 -16.50
C GLU A 129 -1.67 5.63 -15.75
N LEU A 130 -1.30 4.49 -15.15
CA LEU A 130 -2.23 3.64 -14.42
C LEU A 130 -2.86 4.35 -13.23
N ARG A 131 -2.08 5.13 -12.47
CA ARG A 131 -2.60 5.91 -11.33
C ARG A 131 -3.62 6.97 -11.75
N LYS A 132 -3.45 7.57 -12.93
CA LYS A 132 -4.46 8.50 -13.49
C LYS A 132 -5.74 7.75 -13.82
N ILE A 133 -5.61 6.62 -14.52
CA ILE A 133 -6.75 5.76 -14.89
C ILE A 133 -7.50 5.25 -13.65
N GLU A 134 -6.80 4.88 -12.57
CA GLU A 134 -7.38 4.49 -11.28
C GLU A 134 -8.32 5.59 -10.74
N ILE A 135 -7.87 6.84 -10.70
CA ILE A 135 -8.64 7.97 -10.18
C ILE A 135 -9.76 8.40 -11.14
N GLU A 136 -9.49 8.47 -12.44
CA GLU A 136 -10.48 8.87 -13.44
C GLU A 136 -11.67 7.91 -13.49
N ASN A 137 -11.44 6.63 -13.24
CA ASN A 137 -12.49 5.62 -13.22
C ASN A 137 -13.19 5.48 -11.88
N LEU A 138 -12.61 6.01 -10.80
CA LEU A 138 -13.18 5.95 -9.47
C LEU A 138 -14.41 6.88 -9.34
N VAL A 139 -15.43 6.41 -8.62
CA VAL A 139 -16.53 7.25 -8.12
C VAL A 139 -16.61 7.05 -6.61
N VAL A 140 -16.46 8.14 -5.87
CA VAL A 140 -16.58 8.15 -4.40
C VAL A 140 -18.06 8.24 -4.02
N PRO A 141 -18.62 7.22 -3.34
CA PRO A 141 -20.02 7.22 -2.96
C PRO A 141 -20.26 8.10 -1.73
N ILE A 142 -21.34 8.89 -1.79
CA ILE A 142 -21.90 9.63 -0.67
C ILE A 142 -23.20 8.91 -0.27
N ILE A 143 -23.16 8.20 0.86
CA ILE A 143 -24.24 7.37 1.38
C ILE A 143 -24.93 8.09 2.53
N GLY A 144 -26.13 8.59 2.29
CA GLY A 144 -26.92 9.29 3.29
C GLY A 144 -27.96 10.21 2.69
N LYS A 145 -28.71 10.88 3.54
CA LYS A 145 -29.67 11.90 3.12
C LYS A 145 -28.96 13.24 2.98
N LYS A 146 -29.13 13.90 1.83
CA LYS A 146 -28.70 15.29 1.63
C LYS A 146 -29.66 16.21 2.40
N LEU A 147 -29.12 17.03 3.29
CA LEU A 147 -29.87 18.01 4.06
C LEU A 147 -29.42 19.42 3.65
N ALA A 148 -30.35 20.22 3.16
CA ALA A 148 -30.10 21.65 2.94
C ALA A 148 -30.28 22.41 4.26
N VAL A 149 -29.30 23.23 4.60
CA VAL A 149 -29.31 24.07 5.80
C VAL A 149 -29.76 25.46 5.39
N PHE A 150 -30.81 25.97 6.05
CA PHE A 150 -31.35 27.30 5.80
C PHE A 150 -31.09 28.21 7.01
N ASP A 151 -30.88 29.51 6.76
CA ASP A 151 -30.86 30.52 7.81
C ASP A 151 -32.27 30.84 8.35
N VAL A 152 -32.35 31.75 9.32
CA VAL A 152 -33.63 32.22 9.90
C VAL A 152 -34.54 32.95 8.89
N TYR A 153 -34.02 33.28 7.70
CA TYR A 153 -34.73 33.93 6.60
C TYR A 153 -35.05 32.99 5.44
N MET A 154 -34.85 31.67 5.62
CA MET A 154 -35.05 30.63 4.60
C MET A 154 -34.12 30.76 3.37
N ASN A 155 -32.93 31.36 3.52
CA ASN A 155 -31.88 31.29 2.51
C ASN A 155 -31.03 30.03 2.73
N GLU A 156 -30.73 29.28 1.67
CA GLU A 156 -29.83 28.12 1.75
C GLU A 156 -28.40 28.61 2.07
N VAL A 157 -27.89 28.22 3.25
CA VAL A 157 -26.54 28.59 3.72
C VAL A 157 -25.53 27.46 3.55
N GLY A 158 -25.99 26.24 3.31
CA GLY A 158 -25.09 25.11 3.12
C GLY A 158 -25.79 23.77 2.97
N ILE A 159 -24.98 22.73 2.86
CA ILE A 159 -25.43 21.36 2.65
C ILE A 159 -24.71 20.47 3.67
N THR A 160 -25.44 19.57 4.31
CA THR A 160 -24.90 18.54 5.20
C THR A 160 -25.52 17.18 4.88
N THR A 161 -25.08 16.12 5.55
CA THR A 161 -25.59 14.76 5.38
C THR A 161 -26.00 14.12 6.70
N ASP A 162 -26.91 13.15 6.61
CA ASP A 162 -27.23 12.22 7.69
C ASP A 162 -27.05 10.77 7.18
N PRO A 163 -26.07 10.00 7.72
CA PRO A 163 -25.17 10.37 8.81
C PRO A 163 -24.13 11.43 8.40
N LYS A 164 -23.45 12.04 9.38
CA LYS A 164 -22.43 13.07 9.13
C LYS A 164 -21.25 12.53 8.32
N ASP A 165 -20.83 11.29 8.58
CA ASP A 165 -19.75 10.56 7.91
C ASP A 165 -20.25 9.83 6.64
N ALA A 166 -21.04 10.51 5.81
CA ALA A 166 -21.68 9.91 4.64
C ALA A 166 -20.71 9.57 3.50
N VAL A 167 -19.48 10.09 3.49
CA VAL A 167 -18.54 9.91 2.38
C VAL A 167 -17.69 8.68 2.63
N HIS A 168 -17.79 7.68 1.77
CA HIS A 168 -17.05 6.42 1.86
C HIS A 168 -15.78 6.47 1.03
N LEU A 169 -14.63 6.21 1.65
CA LEU A 169 -13.30 6.37 1.07
C LEU A 169 -12.58 5.03 0.83
N ASP A 170 -13.26 3.89 1.03
CA ASP A 170 -12.68 2.55 0.96
C ASP A 170 -11.95 2.27 -0.37
N ASP A 171 -12.58 2.57 -1.50
CA ASP A 171 -11.98 2.36 -2.81
C ASP A 171 -10.90 3.41 -3.13
N LEU A 172 -11.04 4.64 -2.60
CA LEU A 172 -10.02 5.67 -2.76
C LEU A 172 -8.72 5.28 -2.06
N TRP A 173 -8.79 4.67 -0.87
CA TRP A 173 -7.64 4.11 -0.14
C TRP A 173 -6.87 3.03 -0.92
N LYS A 174 -7.52 2.40 -1.91
CA LYS A 174 -6.95 1.34 -2.76
C LYS A 174 -6.36 1.87 -4.06
N THR A 175 -6.35 3.19 -4.26
CA THR A 175 -5.64 3.86 -5.36
C THR A 175 -4.37 4.49 -4.82
N ALA A 176 -3.33 4.62 -5.65
CA ALA A 176 -2.06 5.12 -5.13
C ALA A 176 -2.14 6.60 -4.69
N TYR A 177 -2.79 7.45 -5.50
CA TYR A 177 -3.00 8.86 -5.14
C TYR A 177 -3.96 9.01 -3.96
N GLY A 178 -5.05 8.24 -3.93
CA GLY A 178 -5.97 8.27 -2.81
C GLY A 178 -5.31 7.85 -1.50
N PHE A 179 -4.53 6.76 -1.49
CA PHE A 179 -3.74 6.34 -0.33
C PHE A 179 -2.84 7.46 0.21
N GLN A 180 -2.07 8.12 -0.68
CA GLN A 180 -1.16 9.19 -0.28
C GLN A 180 -1.90 10.40 0.29
N ILE A 181 -2.98 10.84 -0.37
CA ILE A 181 -3.75 12.02 0.03
C ILE A 181 -4.48 11.76 1.35
N LEU A 182 -5.17 10.63 1.48
CA LEU A 182 -5.92 10.29 2.70
C LEU A 182 -5.01 10.14 3.91
N ARG A 183 -3.84 9.52 3.72
CA ARG A 183 -2.82 9.43 4.76
C ARG A 183 -2.26 10.81 5.16
N SER A 184 -2.09 11.73 4.20
CA SER A 184 -1.59 13.08 4.46
C SER A 184 -2.59 13.95 5.24
N LEU A 185 -3.89 13.67 5.05
CA LEU A 185 -5.00 14.37 5.71
C LEU A 185 -5.46 13.69 7.01
N ASP A 186 -4.86 12.57 7.39
CA ASP A 186 -5.24 11.73 8.54
C ASP A 186 -6.73 11.30 8.48
N PHE A 187 -7.19 10.93 7.30
CA PHE A 187 -8.57 10.48 7.08
C PHE A 187 -8.67 8.96 7.10
N GLY A 188 -9.68 8.42 7.78
CA GLY A 188 -9.96 6.99 7.78
C GLY A 188 -10.73 6.51 6.54
N LEU A 189 -11.53 5.46 6.70
CA LEU A 189 -12.40 4.92 5.64
C LEU A 189 -13.64 5.77 5.35
N ARG A 190 -13.97 6.73 6.23
CA ARG A 190 -15.14 7.61 6.08
C ARG A 190 -14.82 9.04 6.46
N THR A 191 -15.55 9.96 5.87
CA THR A 191 -15.46 11.40 6.18
C THR A 191 -16.77 12.12 5.89
N ASP A 192 -16.85 13.40 6.22
CA ASP A 192 -17.97 14.28 5.92
C ASP A 192 -17.75 15.07 4.61
N LEU A 193 -18.73 15.90 4.22
CA LEU A 193 -18.62 16.71 3.00
C LEU A 193 -17.47 17.73 3.05
N ASP A 194 -17.10 18.23 4.23
CA ASP A 194 -15.96 19.13 4.39
C ASP A 194 -14.64 18.39 4.18
N GLY A 195 -14.53 17.16 4.68
CA GLY A 195 -13.42 16.26 4.39
C GLY A 195 -13.30 15.94 2.91
N LEU A 196 -14.42 15.62 2.24
CA LEU A 196 -14.44 15.41 0.79
C LEU A 196 -13.93 16.63 0.02
N ARG A 197 -14.38 17.83 0.39
CA ARG A 197 -13.91 19.07 -0.24
C ARG A 197 -12.41 19.28 -0.09
N LYS A 198 -11.82 18.91 1.05
CA LYS A 198 -10.35 18.96 1.24
C LYS A 198 -9.64 18.00 0.28
N ILE A 199 -10.17 16.79 0.08
CA ILE A 199 -9.63 15.81 -0.88
C ILE A 199 -9.70 16.38 -2.30
N GLU A 200 -10.84 16.93 -2.70
CA GLU A 200 -11.05 17.52 -4.02
C GLU A 200 -10.05 18.65 -4.30
N ILE A 201 -9.80 19.54 -3.33
CA ILE A 201 -8.80 20.62 -3.46
C ILE A 201 -7.39 20.07 -3.69
N VAL A 202 -7.00 18.99 -2.99
CA VAL A 202 -5.68 18.39 -3.16
C VAL A 202 -5.57 17.68 -4.51
N MET A 203 -6.62 16.98 -4.94
CA MET A 203 -6.70 16.32 -6.26
C MET A 203 -6.60 17.34 -7.40
N ASP A 204 -7.33 18.45 -7.32
CA ASP A 204 -7.32 19.51 -8.33
C ASP A 204 -5.92 20.14 -8.47
N ARG A 205 -5.21 20.35 -7.35
CA ARG A 205 -3.83 20.86 -7.34
C ARG A 205 -2.83 19.94 -8.06
N ILE A 206 -3.10 18.64 -8.10
CA ILE A 206 -2.28 17.67 -8.85
C ILE A 206 -2.85 17.37 -10.26
N GLY A 207 -3.87 18.14 -10.68
CA GLY A 207 -4.47 18.04 -12.00
C GLY A 207 -5.40 16.82 -12.18
N LEU A 208 -5.98 16.31 -11.09
CA LEU A 208 -6.92 15.19 -11.12
C LEU A 208 -8.32 15.64 -10.67
N THR A 209 -9.35 15.09 -11.30
CA THR A 209 -10.75 15.37 -10.93
C THR A 209 -11.36 14.14 -10.27
N LEU A 210 -11.78 14.28 -9.01
CA LEU A 210 -12.46 13.23 -8.28
C LEU A 210 -13.97 13.26 -8.59
N ARG A 211 -14.54 12.13 -9.00
CA ARG A 211 -15.98 12.01 -9.24
C ARG A 211 -16.69 11.54 -7.97
N THR A 212 -17.78 12.20 -7.63
CA THR A 212 -18.56 11.89 -6.43
C THR A 212 -20.03 11.68 -6.82
N LYS A 213 -20.73 10.78 -6.11
CA LYS A 213 -22.14 10.50 -6.40
C LYS A 213 -22.91 10.16 -5.13
N PHE A 214 -24.06 10.82 -4.94
CA PHE A 214 -25.03 10.41 -3.94
C PHE A 214 -25.69 9.10 -4.37
N VAL A 215 -25.63 8.09 -3.52
CA VAL A 215 -26.15 6.76 -3.82
C VAL A 215 -26.95 6.16 -2.68
N THR A 216 -28.00 5.44 -3.06
CA THR A 216 -28.79 4.59 -2.16
C THR A 216 -28.28 3.16 -2.11
N GLU A 217 -27.55 2.73 -3.14
CA GLU A 217 -26.98 1.39 -3.28
C GLU A 217 -25.45 1.46 -3.42
N PRO A 218 -24.72 0.39 -3.08
CA PRO A 218 -23.27 0.35 -3.24
C PRO A 218 -22.86 0.53 -4.71
N ILE A 219 -21.91 1.44 -4.97
CA ILE A 219 -21.27 1.55 -6.29
C ILE A 219 -20.25 0.44 -6.42
N VAL A 220 -20.25 -0.25 -7.56
CA VAL A 220 -19.17 -1.17 -7.92
C VAL A 220 -18.14 -0.40 -8.75
N ASN A 221 -17.09 0.08 -8.10
CA ASN A 221 -15.94 0.65 -8.80
C ASN A 221 -15.10 -0.48 -9.44
N PRO A 222 -14.41 -0.21 -10.57
CA PRO A 222 -13.37 -1.09 -11.06
C PRO A 222 -12.33 -1.30 -9.95
N LYS A 223 -12.09 -2.56 -9.57
CA LYS A 223 -11.12 -2.90 -8.55
C LYS A 223 -9.80 -3.24 -9.21
N SER A 224 -8.71 -2.65 -8.73
CA SER A 224 -7.37 -3.14 -9.04
C SER A 224 -7.27 -4.59 -8.59
N LYS A 225 -6.66 -5.44 -9.43
CA LYS A 225 -6.35 -6.81 -9.01
C LYS A 225 -5.27 -6.73 -7.95
N MET A 226 -5.59 -7.20 -6.76
CA MET A 226 -4.65 -7.31 -5.66
C MET A 226 -4.98 -8.58 -4.88
N THR A 227 -3.98 -9.16 -4.25
CA THR A 227 -4.15 -10.29 -3.34
C THR A 227 -4.95 -9.85 -2.13
N ASP A 228 -5.56 -10.83 -1.46
CA ASP A 228 -6.27 -10.60 -0.19
C ASP A 228 -5.31 -10.04 0.87
N ALA A 229 -4.03 -10.45 0.82
CA ALA A 229 -2.99 -9.95 1.71
C ALA A 229 -2.74 -8.45 1.55
N MET A 230 -2.54 -7.99 0.31
CA MET A 230 -2.37 -6.56 0.01
C MET A 230 -3.61 -5.75 0.42
N ASN A 231 -4.81 -6.23 0.08
CA ASN A 231 -6.07 -5.57 0.43
C ASN A 231 -6.26 -5.45 1.96
N SER A 232 -5.94 -6.52 2.69
CA SER A 232 -5.97 -6.56 4.15
C SER A 232 -5.00 -5.54 4.76
N ILE A 233 -3.76 -5.45 4.24
CA ILE A 233 -2.78 -4.47 4.70
C ILE A 233 -3.25 -3.03 4.47
N LEU A 234 -3.78 -2.71 3.28
CA LEU A 234 -4.28 -1.37 2.98
C LEU A 234 -5.45 -1.01 3.90
N THR A 235 -6.34 -1.96 4.17
CA THR A 235 -7.47 -1.78 5.09
C THR A 235 -7.00 -1.60 6.54
N MET A 236 -5.99 -2.35 6.99
CA MET A 236 -5.42 -2.15 8.33
C MET A 236 -4.79 -0.76 8.48
N ARG A 237 -4.13 -0.26 7.43
CA ARG A 237 -3.53 1.09 7.40
C ARG A 237 -4.60 2.19 7.41
N SER A 238 -5.71 2.01 6.70
CA SER A 238 -6.79 3.01 6.64
C SER A 238 -7.57 3.14 7.95
N LEU A 239 -7.64 2.07 8.75
CA LEU A 239 -8.25 2.10 10.07
C LEU A 239 -7.39 2.83 11.12
N GLY A 240 -6.20 3.31 10.73
CA GLY A 240 -5.28 4.00 11.61
C GLY A 240 -4.85 3.14 12.79
N ILE A 241 -5.02 1.81 12.72
CA ILE A 241 -4.57 0.88 13.75
C ILE A 241 -3.07 1.09 13.83
N PRO A 242 -2.57 1.77 14.89
CA PRO A 242 -1.17 2.08 14.95
C PRO A 242 -0.48 0.73 14.96
N LYS A 243 0.45 0.48 14.02
CA LYS A 243 1.39 -0.63 14.14
C LYS A 243 1.90 -0.52 15.56
N LYS A 244 1.50 -1.43 16.47
CA LYS A 244 1.79 -1.36 17.91
C LYS A 244 3.23 -0.90 18.00
N SER A 245 3.41 0.38 18.39
CA SER A 245 4.64 1.11 18.06
C SER A 245 5.79 0.22 18.49
N ARG A 246 6.54 -0.32 17.52
CA ARG A 246 7.78 -1.04 17.79
C ARG A 246 8.69 0.04 18.38
N LYS A 247 8.59 0.25 19.69
CA LYS A 247 9.42 1.19 20.42
C LYS A 247 10.84 0.73 20.15
N LYS A 248 11.53 1.45 19.27
CA LYS A 248 12.98 1.40 19.14
C LYS A 248 13.55 1.83 20.49
N LYS A 249 13.69 0.89 21.41
CA LYS A 249 14.67 0.99 22.50
C LYS A 249 15.99 0.54 21.90
N PHE A 250 16.64 1.45 21.18
CA PHE A 250 18.09 1.37 21.01
C PHE A 250 18.67 2.42 21.94
N SER A 251 19.10 1.96 23.10
CA SER A 251 20.03 2.60 24.02
C SER A 251 21.14 1.59 24.27
#